data_AF-A0A1I3RZC0-F1
#
_entry.id   AF-A0A1I3RZC0-F1
#
_cell.length_a   1.000
_cell.length_b   1.000
_cell.length_c   1.000
_cell.angle_alpha   90.00
_cell.angle_beta   90.00
_cell.angle_gamma   90.00
#
_symmetry.space_group_name_H-M   'P 1'
#
loop_
_entity.id
_entity.type
_entity.pdbx_description
1 polymer ?
#
loop_
_entity_poly.entity_id
_entity_poly.type
_entity_poly.pdbx_seq_one_letter_code
_entity_poly.pdbx_strand_id
1 'polypeptide(L)'
;MRFIGCMFLFLLCAATPDAKAQSFGAFSADAKNGVIRLDGDIDAGSALDFRRALKAAPEAELLVLNSGGGLVAMALLIADDVHSKKLSTIIPRGSNCYSACSLIFLAGHERQADGELGVHQISNDTGNLISAQNSISDILDVLNRFNTPIEVLTIMFKTPPKDMYVFSSEDIARIGINRRRGDVQQESSLTNNATDTTEQVSRMSMRETASLPSIERDSRVIKGLSAIEGYARRSNRLAVYQGLDFFGADIGTARVSDASSCALECFKLAGQCKAFTYNTDERIVRGPNCFLKEQRGARDGNVVAISGELLRANDQEPRVFSIGVIDPNKGVYEQVDLPGGDLSSRPHAHSKTAQQCRLACAANIQCIAFTYVKSRADCWLKGSVGTPRFMDGAISGLKTYQSFEPTVRRQR
;
A
#
# COMPACT_ATOMS: atom_id res chain seq x y z
N MET A 1 -46.10 53.43 -10.90
CA MET A 1 -45.65 52.13 -10.35
C MET A 1 -44.20 51.93 -10.74
N ARG A 2 -43.28 51.88 -9.78
CA ARG A 2 -41.84 51.64 -10.00
C ARG A 2 -41.58 50.14 -10.06
N PHE A 3 -41.06 49.64 -11.18
CA PHE A 3 -40.55 48.26 -11.29
C PHE A 3 -39.12 48.21 -10.75
N ILE A 4 -38.90 47.41 -9.71
CA ILE A 4 -37.58 47.04 -9.19
C ILE A 4 -37.20 45.73 -9.89
N GLY A 5 -36.20 45.78 -10.78
CA GLY A 5 -35.61 44.58 -11.37
C GLY A 5 -34.51 44.03 -10.46
N CYS A 6 -34.73 42.86 -9.86
CA CYS A 6 -33.70 42.11 -9.16
C CYS A 6 -32.75 41.45 -10.17
N MET A 7 -31.51 41.92 -10.23
CA MET A 7 -30.43 41.28 -10.99
C MET A 7 -29.84 40.14 -10.14
N PHE A 8 -30.18 38.90 -10.47
CA PHE A 8 -29.56 37.72 -9.86
C PHE A 8 -28.18 37.48 -10.47
N LEU A 9 -27.13 37.72 -9.68
CA LEU A 9 -25.75 37.39 -10.01
C LEU A 9 -25.54 35.88 -9.81
N PHE A 10 -25.53 35.12 -10.91
CA PHE A 10 -25.15 33.71 -10.90
C PHE A 10 -23.63 33.59 -10.67
N LEU A 11 -23.21 33.25 -9.44
CA LEU A 11 -21.87 32.72 -9.22
C LEU A 11 -21.79 31.32 -9.84
N LEU A 12 -21.17 31.22 -11.03
CA LEU A 12 -20.72 29.94 -11.56
C LEU A 12 -19.57 29.44 -10.68
N CYS A 13 -19.89 28.53 -9.76
CA CYS A 13 -18.90 27.68 -9.10
C CYS A 13 -18.36 26.71 -10.16
N ALA A 14 -17.24 27.05 -10.80
CA ALA A 14 -16.51 26.13 -11.64
C ALA A 14 -15.93 25.03 -10.74
N ALA A 15 -16.57 23.87 -10.72
CA ALA A 15 -15.98 22.67 -10.15
C ALA A 15 -14.71 22.35 -10.96
N THR A 16 -13.54 22.52 -10.34
CA THR A 16 -12.28 22.08 -10.95
C THR A 16 -12.35 20.57 -11.13
N PRO A 17 -12.17 20.03 -12.35
CA PRO A 17 -12.12 18.58 -12.53
C PRO A 17 -11.01 18.00 -11.66
N ASP A 18 -11.29 16.88 -10.99
CA ASP A 18 -10.34 16.14 -10.16
C ASP A 18 -9.11 15.81 -11.04
N ALA A 19 -8.00 16.51 -10.80
CA ALA A 19 -6.87 16.51 -11.72
C ALA A 19 -6.17 15.15 -11.68
N LYS A 20 -6.42 14.34 -12.70
CA LYS A 20 -5.67 13.10 -12.98
C LYS A 20 -4.18 13.43 -13.14
N ALA A 21 -3.30 12.56 -12.67
CA ALA A 21 -1.85 12.74 -12.80
C ALA A 21 -1.46 13.04 -14.25
N GLN A 22 -0.64 14.06 -14.47
CA GLN A 22 -0.20 14.50 -15.79
C GLN A 22 1.15 13.86 -16.13
N SER A 23 1.30 13.29 -17.32
CA SER A 23 2.53 12.60 -17.76
C SER A 23 3.40 13.46 -18.68
N PHE A 24 4.72 13.31 -18.54
CA PHE A 24 5.78 13.95 -19.33
C PHE A 24 6.90 12.93 -19.53
N GLY A 25 6.94 12.26 -20.69
CA GLY A 25 7.90 11.16 -20.90
C GLY A 25 7.77 10.08 -19.83
N ALA A 26 8.90 9.71 -19.21
CA ALA A 26 8.95 8.76 -18.08
C ALA A 26 8.46 9.36 -16.74
N PHE A 27 8.14 10.67 -16.69
CA PHE A 27 7.67 11.33 -15.49
C PHE A 27 6.14 11.44 -15.43
N SER A 28 5.58 11.36 -14.22
CA SER A 28 4.21 11.77 -13.95
C SER A 28 4.12 12.68 -12.72
N ALA A 29 3.22 13.67 -12.76
CA ALA A 29 3.02 14.65 -11.71
C ALA A 29 1.62 14.52 -11.11
N ASP A 30 1.56 14.25 -9.81
CA ASP A 30 0.36 14.24 -8.98
C ASP A 30 0.39 15.48 -8.06
N ALA A 31 -0.10 16.59 -8.61
CA ALA A 31 -0.10 17.89 -7.93
C ALA A 31 -0.96 17.87 -6.65
N LYS A 32 -2.04 17.08 -6.63
CA LYS A 32 -2.94 16.96 -5.47
C LYS A 32 -2.21 16.34 -4.27
N ASN A 33 -1.29 15.43 -4.54
CA ASN A 33 -0.56 14.69 -3.52
C ASN A 33 0.86 15.19 -3.29
N GLY A 34 1.36 16.15 -4.08
CA GLY A 34 2.72 16.68 -3.98
C GLY A 34 3.78 15.65 -4.40
N VAL A 35 3.46 14.77 -5.35
CA VAL A 35 4.32 13.66 -5.76
C VAL A 35 4.65 13.74 -7.24
N ILE A 36 5.93 13.57 -7.57
CA ILE A 36 6.38 13.28 -8.93
C ILE A 36 6.89 11.85 -8.95
N ARG A 37 6.66 11.13 -10.05
CA ARG A 37 7.15 9.75 -10.25
C ARG A 37 8.06 9.72 -11.48
N LEU A 38 9.14 8.97 -11.40
CA LEU A 38 9.93 8.51 -12.54
C LEU A 38 9.67 7.01 -12.71
N ASP A 39 9.10 6.61 -13.85
CA ASP A 39 8.86 5.21 -14.21
C ASP A 39 9.30 4.96 -15.66
N GLY A 40 10.54 4.50 -15.83
CA GLY A 40 11.16 4.27 -17.13
C GLY A 40 12.62 4.72 -17.21
N ASP A 41 13.15 4.70 -18.43
CA ASP A 41 14.55 5.03 -18.70
C ASP A 41 14.81 6.54 -18.68
N ILE A 42 16.06 6.92 -18.41
CA ILE A 42 16.54 8.29 -18.44
C ILE A 42 17.15 8.56 -19.82
N ASP A 43 16.35 9.16 -20.71
CA ASP A 43 16.72 9.49 -22.08
C ASP A 43 17.10 10.99 -22.25
N ALA A 44 17.34 11.41 -23.50
CA ALA A 44 17.75 12.77 -23.84
C ALA A 44 16.68 13.85 -23.54
N GLY A 45 15.41 13.47 -23.40
CA GLY A 45 14.29 14.38 -23.08
C GLY A 45 14.00 14.49 -21.58
N SER A 46 14.49 13.53 -20.79
CA SER A 46 14.09 13.32 -19.40
C SER A 46 14.30 14.53 -18.49
N ALA A 47 15.39 15.29 -18.66
CA ALA A 47 15.62 16.50 -17.86
C ALA A 47 14.59 17.60 -18.12
N LEU A 48 14.17 17.79 -19.37
CA LEU A 48 13.13 18.75 -19.72
C LEU A 48 11.76 18.28 -19.22
N ASP A 49 11.48 16.98 -19.35
CA ASP A 49 10.24 16.40 -18.88
C ASP A 49 10.08 16.46 -17.36
N PHE A 50 11.17 16.27 -16.61
CA PHE A 50 11.18 16.49 -15.16
C PHE A 50 10.85 17.94 -14.80
N ARG A 51 11.44 18.93 -15.49
CA ARG A 51 11.13 20.35 -15.27
C ARG A 51 9.68 20.70 -15.60
N ARG A 52 9.09 20.05 -16.61
CA ARG A 52 7.65 20.18 -16.91
C ARG A 52 6.79 19.56 -15.81
N ALA A 53 7.18 18.41 -15.28
CA ALA A 53 6.52 17.79 -14.13
C ALA A 53 6.56 18.70 -12.89
N LEU A 54 7.71 19.31 -12.59
CA LEU A 54 7.86 20.31 -11.53
C LEU A 54 6.98 21.54 -11.74
N LYS A 55 6.81 21.99 -12.99
CA LYS A 55 5.90 23.09 -13.30
C LYS A 55 4.44 22.71 -13.11
N ALA A 56 4.08 21.46 -13.39
CA ALA A 56 2.72 20.94 -13.19
C ALA A 56 2.39 20.67 -11.72
N ALA A 57 3.39 20.32 -10.91
CA ALA A 57 3.28 20.12 -9.46
C ALA A 57 4.31 21.01 -8.71
N PRO A 58 4.05 22.34 -8.61
CA PRO A 58 5.00 23.29 -8.01
C PRO A 58 5.26 23.04 -6.51
N GLU A 59 4.31 22.43 -5.82
CA GLU A 59 4.38 22.07 -4.39
C GLU A 59 4.83 20.61 -4.19
N ALA A 60 5.45 19.99 -5.20
CA ALA A 60 5.97 18.63 -5.03
C ALA A 60 7.07 18.59 -3.97
N GLU A 61 6.98 17.64 -3.05
CA GLU A 61 7.98 17.40 -2.00
C GLU A 61 8.66 16.03 -2.13
N LEU A 62 8.12 15.14 -2.97
CA LEU A 62 8.58 13.76 -3.11
C LEU A 62 8.75 13.36 -4.58
N LEU A 63 9.89 12.75 -4.89
CA LEU A 63 10.18 12.04 -6.12
C LEU A 63 10.23 10.53 -5.87
N VAL A 64 9.29 9.79 -6.46
CA VAL A 64 9.25 8.32 -6.42
C VAL A 64 10.00 7.75 -7.61
N LEU A 65 10.94 6.84 -7.37
CA LEU A 65 11.87 6.35 -8.38
C LEU A 65 11.62 4.88 -8.73
N ASN A 66 11.48 4.61 -10.03
CA ASN A 66 11.48 3.29 -10.64
C ASN A 66 12.18 3.38 -12.01
N SER A 67 13.48 3.12 -12.07
CA SER A 67 14.26 3.28 -13.31
C SER A 67 15.50 2.38 -13.32
N GLY A 68 15.72 1.72 -14.46
CA GLY A 68 16.97 1.00 -14.73
C GLY A 68 18.18 1.92 -14.96
N GLY A 69 17.97 3.23 -15.07
CA GLY A 69 19.01 4.22 -15.37
C GLY A 69 18.92 4.74 -16.81
N GLY A 70 20.05 5.12 -17.39
CA GLY A 70 20.13 5.72 -18.72
C GLY A 70 21.27 6.71 -18.84
N LEU A 71 21.02 7.83 -19.51
CA LEU A 71 22.03 8.87 -19.76
C LEU A 71 22.44 9.58 -18.47
N VAL A 72 23.70 9.39 -18.05
CA VAL A 72 24.29 10.00 -16.85
C VAL A 72 24.16 11.52 -16.88
N ALA A 73 24.44 12.17 -18.01
CA ALA A 73 24.34 13.62 -18.13
C ALA A 73 22.93 14.15 -17.80
N MET A 74 21.87 13.44 -18.24
CA MET A 74 20.49 13.82 -17.95
C MET A 74 20.13 13.55 -16.50
N ALA A 75 20.62 12.44 -15.93
CA ALA A 75 20.45 12.14 -14.52
C ALA A 75 21.11 13.17 -13.61
N LEU A 76 22.30 13.68 -13.95
CA LEU A 76 22.99 14.74 -13.20
C LEU A 76 22.20 16.06 -13.22
N LEU A 77 21.62 16.43 -14.37
CA LEU A 77 20.75 17.61 -14.47
C LEU A 77 19.49 17.45 -13.60
N ILE A 78 18.86 16.29 -13.63
CA ILE A 78 17.69 15.98 -12.80
C ILE A 78 18.09 15.99 -11.31
N ALA A 79 19.24 15.42 -10.96
CA ALA A 79 19.75 15.37 -9.60
C ALA A 79 20.01 16.79 -9.04
N ASP A 80 20.56 17.71 -9.84
CA ASP A 80 20.72 19.11 -9.42
C ASP A 80 19.36 19.80 -9.19
N ASP A 81 18.38 19.57 -10.05
CA ASP A 81 17.01 20.07 -9.87
C ASP A 81 16.36 19.47 -8.59
N VAL A 82 16.52 18.16 -8.33
CA VAL A 82 16.03 17.48 -7.11
C VAL A 82 16.63 18.09 -5.86
N HIS A 83 17.96 18.25 -5.83
CA HIS A 83 18.68 18.80 -4.69
C HIS A 83 18.34 20.28 -4.46
N SER A 84 18.33 21.10 -5.52
CA SER A 84 18.02 22.53 -5.42
C SER A 84 16.59 22.80 -4.95
N LYS A 85 15.64 21.93 -5.33
CA LYS A 85 14.25 21.96 -4.86
C LYS A 85 14.03 21.27 -3.51
N LYS A 86 15.07 20.68 -2.92
CA LYS A 86 15.01 19.94 -1.64
C LYS A 86 13.95 18.83 -1.65
N LEU A 87 13.75 18.18 -2.79
CA LEU A 87 12.83 17.05 -2.87
C LEU A 87 13.36 15.88 -2.05
N SER A 88 12.44 15.14 -1.45
CA SER A 88 12.73 13.82 -0.90
C SER A 88 12.71 12.78 -2.02
N THR A 89 13.49 11.72 -1.91
CA THR A 89 13.51 10.61 -2.88
C THR A 89 13.14 9.29 -2.20
N ILE A 90 12.35 8.46 -2.89
CA ILE A 90 12.04 7.12 -2.40
C ILE A 90 12.11 6.10 -3.53
N ILE A 91 12.70 4.94 -3.25
CA ILE A 91 12.61 3.74 -4.08
C ILE A 91 11.66 2.79 -3.36
N PRO A 92 10.39 2.67 -3.80
CA PRO A 92 9.42 1.79 -3.14
C PRO A 92 9.81 0.33 -3.27
N ARG A 93 9.27 -0.52 -2.38
CA ARG A 93 9.45 -1.97 -2.50
C ARG A 93 8.97 -2.49 -3.86
N GLY A 94 9.78 -3.36 -4.48
CA GLY A 94 9.50 -3.93 -5.81
C GLY A 94 9.69 -2.95 -6.96
N SER A 95 10.31 -1.80 -6.70
CA SER A 95 10.87 -0.90 -7.70
C SER A 95 12.40 -0.92 -7.61
N ASN A 96 13.05 -0.44 -8.66
CA ASN A 96 14.50 -0.34 -8.73
C ASN A 96 14.95 1.07 -9.11
N CYS A 97 16.16 1.43 -8.71
CA CYS A 97 16.83 2.64 -9.14
C CYS A 97 18.30 2.32 -9.35
N TYR A 98 18.62 2.05 -10.61
CA TYR A 98 19.92 1.53 -11.02
C TYR A 98 20.72 2.54 -11.82
N SER A 99 22.04 2.36 -11.81
CA SER A 99 22.96 3.12 -12.65
C SER A 99 22.75 4.64 -12.46
N ALA A 100 22.51 5.39 -13.54
CA ALA A 100 22.25 6.82 -13.51
C ALA A 100 21.08 7.24 -12.59
N CYS A 101 20.06 6.39 -12.38
CA CYS A 101 18.97 6.70 -11.44
C CYS A 101 19.49 6.87 -10.00
N SER A 102 20.52 6.10 -9.61
CA SER A 102 21.08 6.18 -8.25
C SER A 102 21.59 7.60 -7.92
N LEU A 103 22.06 8.36 -8.91
CA LEU A 103 22.48 9.74 -8.74
C LEU A 103 21.30 10.66 -8.38
N ILE A 104 20.15 10.43 -9.01
CA ILE A 104 18.90 11.15 -8.72
C ILE A 104 18.42 10.79 -7.31
N PHE A 105 18.45 9.51 -6.94
CA PHE A 105 18.09 9.08 -5.58
C PHE A 105 18.96 9.77 -4.52
N LEU A 106 20.28 9.76 -4.70
CA LEU A 106 21.23 10.30 -3.74
C LEU A 106 21.10 11.82 -3.57
N ALA A 107 20.56 12.54 -4.55
CA ALA A 107 20.28 13.98 -4.49
C ALA A 107 19.17 14.37 -3.51
N GLY A 108 18.35 13.41 -3.09
CA GLY A 108 17.23 13.65 -2.17
C GLY A 108 17.68 14.27 -0.85
N HIS A 109 16.99 15.33 -0.43
CA HIS A 109 17.23 15.97 0.87
C HIS A 109 16.93 15.00 2.01
N GLU A 110 15.82 14.26 1.88
CA GLU A 110 15.60 13.00 2.58
C GLU A 110 15.58 11.89 1.53
N ARG A 111 16.04 10.70 1.90
CA ARG A 111 16.09 9.58 0.96
C ARG A 111 15.85 8.24 1.64
N GLN A 112 15.02 7.40 1.03
CA GLN A 112 14.65 6.08 1.54
C GLN A 112 14.66 5.03 0.42
N ALA A 113 15.50 4.01 0.56
CA ALA A 113 15.53 2.85 -0.33
C ALA A 113 14.83 1.65 0.34
N ASP A 114 13.58 1.38 -0.05
CA ASP A 114 12.84 0.17 0.33
C ASP A 114 12.85 -0.90 -0.78
N GLY A 115 13.10 -0.46 -2.02
CA GLY A 115 13.40 -1.30 -3.19
C GLY A 115 14.89 -1.38 -3.46
N GLU A 116 15.24 -1.74 -4.69
CA GLU A 116 16.62 -2.03 -5.08
C GLU A 116 17.35 -0.75 -5.49
N LEU A 117 18.41 -0.39 -4.77
CA LEU A 117 19.36 0.65 -5.15
C LEU A 117 20.62 -0.03 -5.69
N GLY A 118 21.00 0.30 -6.93
CA GLY A 118 22.14 -0.33 -7.59
C GLY A 118 23.09 0.68 -8.21
N VAL A 119 24.38 0.45 -8.03
CA VAL A 119 25.46 1.30 -8.54
C VAL A 119 26.50 0.48 -9.31
N HIS A 120 27.10 1.13 -10.31
CA HIS A 120 28.28 0.66 -11.02
C HIS A 120 29.02 1.86 -11.62
N GLN A 121 30.23 1.65 -12.08
CA GLN A 121 31.01 2.72 -12.72
C GLN A 121 30.43 3.07 -14.10
N ILE A 122 30.57 4.32 -14.54
CA ILE A 122 30.14 4.76 -15.87
C ILE A 122 30.85 3.95 -16.97
N SER A 123 30.11 3.52 -18.00
CA SER A 123 30.68 2.92 -19.20
C SER A 123 31.23 4.01 -20.13
N ASN A 124 32.39 3.77 -20.75
CA ASN A 124 32.92 4.64 -21.79
C ASN A 124 32.96 3.91 -23.12
N ASP A 125 31.98 4.18 -23.98
CA ASP A 125 31.87 3.52 -25.29
C ASP A 125 32.82 4.12 -26.34
N THR A 126 33.44 5.27 -26.07
CA THR A 126 34.29 6.00 -27.03
C THR A 126 35.79 5.74 -26.87
N GLY A 127 36.21 5.04 -25.81
CA GLY A 127 37.63 4.80 -25.50
C GLY A 127 38.44 6.06 -25.16
N ASN A 128 37.80 7.23 -25.06
CA ASN A 128 38.47 8.49 -24.74
C ASN A 128 38.63 8.66 -23.22
N LEU A 129 39.87 8.60 -22.74
CA LEU A 129 40.18 8.70 -21.31
C LEU A 129 39.83 10.07 -20.70
N ILE A 130 39.86 11.15 -21.49
CA ILE A 130 39.60 12.52 -21.01
C ILE A 130 38.11 12.72 -20.73
N SER A 131 37.22 12.24 -21.61
CA SER A 131 35.77 12.36 -21.40
C SER A 131 35.29 11.51 -20.22
N ALA A 132 35.87 10.32 -20.03
CA ALA A 132 35.61 9.49 -18.86
C ALA A 132 36.07 10.18 -17.57
N GLN A 133 37.24 10.81 -17.57
CA GLN A 133 37.76 11.52 -16.40
C GLN A 133 36.87 12.69 -16.00
N ASN A 134 36.43 13.51 -16.97
CA ASN A 134 35.51 14.62 -16.70
C ASN A 134 34.18 14.13 -16.12
N SER A 135 33.63 13.04 -16.66
CA SER A 135 32.37 12.46 -16.17
C SER A 135 32.50 11.95 -14.73
N ILE A 136 33.65 11.35 -14.37
CA ILE A 136 33.93 10.91 -13.01
C ILE A 136 34.06 12.12 -12.07
N SER A 137 34.75 13.19 -12.50
CA SER A 137 34.85 14.43 -11.73
C SER A 137 33.47 15.05 -11.46
N ASP A 138 32.61 15.15 -12.47
CA ASP A 138 31.24 15.66 -12.32
C ASP A 138 30.44 14.83 -11.31
N ILE A 139 30.55 13.49 -11.38
CA ILE A 139 29.87 12.59 -10.43
C ILE A 139 30.40 12.79 -9.02
N LEU A 140 31.73 12.87 -8.83
CA LEU A 140 32.34 13.06 -7.52
C LEU A 140 31.90 14.38 -6.88
N ASP A 141 31.92 15.48 -7.64
CA ASP A 141 31.52 16.80 -7.18
C ASP A 141 30.06 16.80 -6.72
N VAL A 142 29.18 16.19 -7.52
CA VAL A 142 27.75 16.08 -7.23
C VAL A 142 27.49 15.19 -6.02
N LEU A 143 28.10 14.00 -5.94
CA LEU A 143 27.91 13.09 -4.81
C LEU A 143 28.44 13.66 -3.50
N ASN A 144 29.54 14.42 -3.55
CA ASN A 144 30.07 15.14 -2.40
C ASN A 144 29.10 16.24 -1.95
N ARG A 145 28.57 17.04 -2.88
CA ARG A 145 27.54 18.07 -2.58
C ARG A 145 26.28 17.48 -1.94
N PHE A 146 25.94 16.24 -2.29
CA PHE A 146 24.80 15.52 -1.70
C PHE A 146 25.12 14.89 -0.35
N ASN A 147 26.33 15.07 0.19
CA ASN A 147 26.84 14.41 1.40
C ASN A 147 26.65 12.89 1.31
N THR A 148 27.01 12.31 0.17
CA THR A 148 26.93 10.86 -0.04
C THR A 148 28.07 10.17 0.71
N PRO A 149 27.79 9.10 1.50
CA PRO A 149 28.84 8.37 2.19
C PRO A 149 29.92 7.87 1.21
N ILE A 150 31.19 8.09 1.57
CA ILE A 150 32.34 7.75 0.71
C ILE A 150 32.38 6.26 0.31
N GLU A 151 31.82 5.39 1.15
CA GLU A 151 31.68 3.96 0.86
C GLU A 151 30.81 3.71 -0.38
N VAL A 152 29.74 4.49 -0.59
CA VAL A 152 28.89 4.40 -1.79
C VAL A 152 29.70 4.73 -3.04
N LEU A 153 30.49 5.81 -3.00
CA LEU A 153 31.37 6.21 -4.10
C LEU A 153 32.38 5.10 -4.40
N THR A 154 33.01 4.58 -3.36
CA THR A 154 34.02 3.51 -3.48
C THR A 154 33.42 2.26 -4.11
N ILE A 155 32.23 1.84 -3.69
CA ILE A 155 31.53 0.68 -4.25
C ILE A 155 31.13 0.95 -5.70
N MET A 156 30.54 2.11 -5.99
CA MET A 156 30.14 2.52 -7.34
C MET A 156 31.30 2.43 -8.33
N PHE A 157 32.45 3.04 -8.00
CA PHE A 157 33.60 3.08 -8.91
C PHE A 157 34.40 1.78 -8.96
N LYS A 158 34.24 0.87 -7.99
CA LYS A 158 34.85 -0.48 -8.04
C LYS A 158 34.03 -1.48 -8.83
N THR A 159 32.71 -1.29 -8.92
CA THR A 159 31.83 -2.22 -9.63
C THR A 159 31.95 -2.03 -11.15
N PRO A 160 32.33 -3.06 -11.92
CA PRO A 160 32.47 -2.99 -13.38
C PRO A 160 31.19 -2.53 -14.10
N PRO A 161 31.27 -1.93 -15.31
CA PRO A 161 30.10 -1.35 -15.97
C PRO A 161 29.10 -2.41 -16.47
N LYS A 162 29.54 -3.67 -16.56
CA LYS A 162 28.73 -4.83 -16.94
C LYS A 162 28.09 -5.52 -15.74
N ASP A 163 28.50 -5.14 -14.53
CA ASP A 163 27.99 -5.67 -13.28
C ASP A 163 27.13 -4.61 -12.58
N MET A 164 26.41 -5.03 -11.55
CA MET A 164 25.63 -4.13 -10.70
C MET A 164 25.84 -4.53 -9.25
N TYR A 165 26.25 -3.59 -8.41
CA TYR A 165 26.23 -3.79 -6.98
C TYR A 165 24.89 -3.26 -6.46
N VAL A 166 24.02 -4.17 -6.06
CA VAL A 166 22.73 -3.86 -5.43
C VAL A 166 22.93 -3.89 -3.92
N PHE A 167 22.70 -2.76 -3.25
CA PHE A 167 22.88 -2.65 -1.81
C PHE A 167 21.84 -3.51 -1.07
N SER A 168 22.30 -4.35 -0.15
CA SER A 168 21.41 -5.08 0.76
C SER A 168 20.78 -4.12 1.79
N SER A 169 19.71 -4.55 2.46
CA SER A 169 19.15 -3.78 3.58
C SER A 169 20.14 -3.55 4.71
N GLU A 170 21.10 -4.48 4.89
CA GLU A 170 22.19 -4.32 5.85
C GLU A 170 23.17 -3.24 5.41
N ASP A 171 23.54 -3.20 4.13
CA ASP A 171 24.41 -2.15 3.58
C ASP A 171 23.75 -0.77 3.68
N ILE A 172 22.48 -0.65 3.31
CA ILE A 172 21.73 0.61 3.39
C ILE A 172 21.75 1.16 4.82
N ALA A 173 21.57 0.30 5.83
CA ALA A 173 21.59 0.67 7.24
C ALA A 173 23.01 0.99 7.73
N ARG A 174 23.99 0.13 7.45
CA ARG A 174 25.39 0.25 7.90
C ARG A 174 26.08 1.49 7.33
N ILE A 175 25.87 1.77 6.05
CA ILE A 175 26.51 2.89 5.34
C ILE A 175 25.80 4.22 5.64
N GLY A 176 24.56 4.18 6.15
CA GLY A 176 23.74 5.38 6.33
C GLY A 176 23.29 5.97 4.99
N ILE A 177 22.90 5.10 4.04
CA ILE A 177 22.41 5.54 2.73
C ILE A 177 21.08 6.27 2.89
N ASN A 178 20.16 5.74 3.70
CA ASN A 178 18.91 6.44 4.01
C ASN A 178 19.19 7.67 4.86
N ARG A 179 18.47 8.76 4.60
CA ARG A 179 18.56 10.03 5.34
C ARG A 179 17.17 10.51 5.70
N ARG A 180 16.93 10.74 6.99
CA ARG A 180 15.68 11.28 7.51
C ARG A 180 15.80 12.77 7.82
N ARG A 181 14.65 13.42 8.00
CA ARG A 181 14.58 14.79 8.49
C ARG A 181 15.33 14.94 9.82
N GLY A 182 16.37 15.78 9.83
CA GLY A 182 17.15 16.07 11.04
C GLY A 182 18.47 15.31 11.19
N ASP A 183 18.79 14.36 10.30
CA ASP A 183 20.06 13.62 10.34
C ASP A 183 21.28 14.45 9.90
N VAL A 184 21.08 15.71 9.46
CA VAL A 184 22.16 16.59 8.98
C VAL A 184 22.41 17.72 9.98
N GLN A 185 23.22 17.44 11.00
CA GLN A 185 24.27 18.31 11.55
C GLN A 185 25.01 17.59 12.68
N GLN A 186 26.03 16.81 12.31
CA GLN A 186 27.19 16.63 13.17
C GLN A 186 28.44 16.73 12.29
N GLU A 187 28.75 17.97 11.89
CA GLU A 187 30.14 18.29 11.57
C GLU A 187 30.95 18.03 12.85
N SER A 188 32.03 17.29 12.69
CA SER A 188 32.97 16.91 13.73
C SER A 188 33.61 18.15 14.37
N SER A 189 33.04 18.64 15.47
CA SER A 189 33.79 19.46 16.42
C SER A 189 34.49 18.52 17.40
N LEU A 190 35.74 18.19 17.10
CA LEU A 190 36.69 17.70 18.08
C LEU A 190 36.93 18.83 19.10
N THR A 191 36.19 18.82 20.19
CA THR A 191 36.56 19.55 21.41
C THR A 191 36.43 18.62 22.59
N ASN A 192 37.59 18.22 23.10
CA ASN A 192 37.75 17.68 24.44
C ASN A 192 37.06 18.61 25.44
N ASN A 193 36.22 18.06 26.32
CA ASN A 193 36.31 18.35 27.74
C ASN A 193 35.59 17.29 28.57
N ALA A 194 36.33 16.85 29.57
CA ALA A 194 35.98 15.82 30.53
C ALA A 194 34.96 16.31 31.58
N THR A 195 34.41 15.32 32.29
CA THR A 195 33.76 15.39 33.61
C THR A 195 32.46 16.21 33.70
N ASP A 196 31.34 15.55 33.96
CA ASP A 196 30.92 15.32 35.35
C ASP A 196 29.80 14.27 35.41
N THR A 197 29.95 13.36 36.36
CA THR A 197 29.00 12.32 36.74
C THR A 197 27.97 12.90 37.70
N THR A 198 26.67 12.75 37.41
CA THR A 198 25.69 12.57 38.49
C THR A 198 24.46 11.83 37.99
N GLU A 199 24.29 10.64 38.56
CA GLU A 199 23.04 9.86 38.57
C GLU A 199 21.88 10.73 39.06
N GLN A 200 20.66 10.51 38.53
CA GLN A 200 19.52 10.18 39.38
C GLN A 200 18.47 9.37 38.62
N VAL A 201 18.22 8.20 39.17
CA VAL A 201 17.24 7.19 38.78
C VAL A 201 15.89 7.51 39.41
N SER A 202 14.83 7.08 38.70
CA SER A 202 13.49 6.75 39.19
C SER A 202 12.44 7.86 39.30
N ARG A 203 11.35 7.68 38.54
CA ARG A 203 10.06 7.23 39.13
C ARG A 203 9.07 6.79 38.05
N MET A 204 8.69 5.53 38.16
CA MET A 204 7.57 4.90 37.47
C MET A 204 6.34 5.05 38.38
N SER A 205 5.22 5.55 37.85
CA SER A 205 3.90 5.41 38.48
C SER A 205 2.84 5.20 37.40
N MET A 206 1.96 4.24 37.67
CA MET A 206 0.94 3.71 36.78
C MET A 206 -0.40 4.45 36.90
N ARG A 207 -1.10 4.47 35.75
CA ARG A 207 -2.55 4.46 35.52
C ARG A 207 -3.40 5.63 36.06
N GLU A 208 -4.09 6.30 35.13
CA GLU A 208 -5.56 6.29 35.16
C GLU A 208 -6.22 6.62 33.80
N THR A 209 -7.33 5.91 33.55
CA THR A 209 -8.49 6.21 32.70
C THR A 209 -8.30 6.56 31.21
N ALA A 210 -8.64 5.57 30.38
CA ALA A 210 -8.97 5.74 28.98
C ALA A 210 -10.27 6.55 28.82
N SER A 211 -10.16 7.70 28.18
CA SER A 211 -11.27 8.40 27.54
C SER A 211 -10.99 8.48 26.03
N LEU A 212 -12.02 8.20 25.23
CA LEU A 212 -11.96 8.14 23.77
C LEU A 212 -11.42 9.46 23.17
N PRO A 213 -10.42 9.41 22.27
CA PRO A 213 -10.06 10.56 21.44
C PRO A 213 -11.14 10.89 20.41
N SER A 214 -11.65 12.11 20.52
CA SER A 214 -12.44 12.81 19.49
C SER A 214 -11.63 13.06 18.21
N ILE A 215 -12.38 13.15 17.11
CA ILE A 215 -12.04 13.15 15.68
C ILE A 215 -11.03 14.24 15.20
N GLU A 216 -10.50 15.09 16.08
CA GLU A 216 -9.61 16.20 15.67
C GLU A 216 -8.11 15.86 15.63
N ARG A 217 -7.68 14.71 16.17
CA ARG A 217 -6.24 14.40 16.32
C ARG A 217 -5.52 14.03 15.02
N ASP A 218 -6.21 13.47 14.03
CA ASP A 218 -5.56 12.94 12.82
C ASP A 218 -5.06 14.04 11.86
N SER A 219 -5.76 15.18 11.80
CA SER A 219 -5.37 16.30 10.93
C SER A 219 -4.08 17.02 11.37
N ARG A 220 -3.75 16.98 12.67
CA ARG A 220 -2.54 17.62 13.22
C ARG A 220 -1.30 16.74 13.09
N VAL A 221 -1.46 15.41 13.07
CA VAL A 221 -0.34 14.48 12.89
C VAL A 221 0.24 14.59 11.47
N ILE A 222 -0.58 14.83 10.44
CA ILE A 222 -0.12 14.92 9.04
C ILE A 222 0.75 16.15 8.76
N LYS A 223 0.62 17.25 9.52
CA LYS A 223 1.42 18.47 9.31
C LYS A 223 2.88 18.38 9.77
N GLY A 224 3.28 17.28 10.42
CA GLY A 224 4.64 17.07 10.94
C GLY A 224 5.41 15.89 10.34
N LEU A 225 4.77 15.07 9.51
CA LEU A 225 5.41 13.91 8.87
C LEU A 225 6.28 14.38 7.70
N SER A 226 7.40 13.70 7.44
CA SER A 226 8.14 13.97 6.20
C SER A 226 7.38 13.48 4.97
N ALA A 227 7.70 13.99 3.79
CA ALA A 227 7.04 13.61 2.55
C ALA A 227 7.11 12.08 2.30
N ILE A 228 8.22 11.45 2.68
CA ILE A 228 8.42 9.99 2.63
C ILE A 228 7.45 9.27 3.56
N GLU A 229 7.31 9.73 4.81
CA GLU A 229 6.39 9.10 5.77
C GLU A 229 4.91 9.31 5.36
N GLY A 230 4.59 10.50 4.85
CA GLY A 230 3.27 10.79 4.28
C GLY A 230 2.93 9.89 3.09
N TYR A 231 3.91 9.57 2.23
CA TYR A 231 3.74 8.63 1.13
C TYR A 231 3.60 7.18 1.60
N ALA A 232 4.44 6.74 2.54
CA ALA A 232 4.42 5.38 3.07
C ALA A 232 3.10 5.02 3.77
N ARG A 233 2.42 6.00 4.37
CA ARG A 233 1.12 5.80 5.04
C ARG A 233 -0.07 5.76 4.08
N ARG A 234 0.06 6.25 2.84
CA ARG A 234 -1.03 6.28 1.85
C ARG A 234 -1.24 4.91 1.24
N SER A 235 -2.49 4.47 1.20
CA SER A 235 -2.87 3.29 0.43
C SER A 235 -2.98 3.65 -1.05
N ASN A 236 -2.06 3.15 -1.86
CA ASN A 236 -1.97 3.42 -3.31
C ASN A 236 -1.97 2.14 -4.15
N ARG A 237 -2.14 0.98 -3.49
CA ARG A 237 -2.27 -0.34 -4.08
C ARG A 237 -3.62 -0.93 -3.67
N LEU A 238 -4.22 -1.72 -4.56
CA LEU A 238 -5.48 -2.41 -4.30
C LEU A 238 -5.31 -3.87 -4.69
N ALA A 239 -5.53 -4.77 -3.73
CA ALA A 239 -5.66 -6.19 -3.98
C ALA A 239 -7.13 -6.57 -4.05
N VAL A 240 -7.56 -7.27 -5.10
CA VAL A 240 -8.95 -7.68 -5.31
C VAL A 240 -9.06 -9.20 -5.34
N TYR A 241 -10.06 -9.72 -4.65
CA TYR A 241 -10.40 -11.14 -4.52
C TYR A 241 -11.81 -11.37 -5.04
N GLN A 242 -11.96 -12.27 -6.01
CA GLN A 242 -13.27 -12.72 -6.49
C GLN A 242 -13.74 -13.94 -5.69
N GLY A 243 -15.05 -14.04 -5.47
CA GLY A 243 -15.65 -15.16 -4.75
C GLY A 243 -15.38 -15.16 -3.25
N LEU A 244 -14.92 -14.04 -2.68
CA LEU A 244 -14.50 -13.94 -1.29
C LEU A 244 -15.20 -12.78 -0.60
N ASP A 245 -15.77 -13.05 0.56
CA ASP A 245 -16.35 -12.08 1.49
C ASP A 245 -15.40 -11.87 2.68
N PHE A 246 -15.16 -10.61 3.03
CA PHE A 246 -14.53 -10.22 4.28
C PHE A 246 -15.63 -9.95 5.30
N PHE A 247 -16.03 -10.99 6.02
CA PHE A 247 -17.15 -10.93 6.95
C PHE A 247 -16.81 -10.09 8.19
N GLY A 248 -17.68 -9.13 8.51
CA GLY A 248 -17.59 -8.24 9.68
C GLY A 248 -16.63 -7.06 9.52
N ALA A 249 -16.28 -6.44 10.66
CA ALA A 249 -15.44 -5.23 10.76
C ALA A 249 -15.96 -4.03 9.94
N ASP A 250 -17.28 -3.97 9.73
CA ASP A 250 -17.93 -2.93 8.93
C ASP A 250 -17.96 -1.60 9.68
N ILE A 251 -17.40 -0.56 9.06
CA ILE A 251 -17.41 0.83 9.53
C ILE A 251 -18.34 1.73 8.71
N GLY A 252 -18.87 1.21 7.60
CA GLY A 252 -19.77 1.94 6.73
C GLY A 252 -20.38 1.06 5.66
N THR A 253 -21.46 1.53 5.06
CA THR A 253 -22.10 0.86 3.92
C THR A 253 -22.48 1.86 2.86
N ALA A 254 -22.55 1.40 1.61
CA ALA A 254 -22.96 2.22 0.48
C ALA A 254 -23.71 1.36 -0.55
N ARG A 255 -24.43 2.06 -1.44
CA ARG A 255 -25.01 1.51 -2.67
C ARG A 255 -24.21 2.07 -3.84
N VAL A 256 -23.54 1.21 -4.60
CA VAL A 256 -22.68 1.60 -5.73
C VAL A 256 -22.92 0.69 -6.93
N SER A 257 -22.47 1.11 -8.12
CA SER A 257 -22.65 0.37 -9.38
C SER A 257 -21.73 -0.84 -9.53
N ASP A 258 -20.54 -0.79 -8.94
CA ASP A 258 -19.49 -1.77 -9.16
C ASP A 258 -18.46 -1.80 -8.02
N ALA A 259 -17.58 -2.79 -8.04
CA ALA A 259 -16.53 -2.97 -7.04
C ALA A 259 -15.50 -1.84 -7.04
N SER A 260 -15.22 -1.19 -8.18
CA SER A 260 -14.29 -0.07 -8.26
C SER A 260 -14.83 1.18 -7.54
N SER A 261 -16.13 1.43 -7.68
CA SER A 261 -16.85 2.47 -6.94
C SER A 261 -16.87 2.17 -5.44
N CYS A 262 -17.03 0.90 -5.05
CA CYS A 262 -16.92 0.50 -3.64
C CYS A 262 -15.51 0.74 -3.08
N ALA A 263 -14.47 0.42 -3.85
CA ALA A 263 -13.09 0.73 -3.49
C ALA A 263 -12.91 2.24 -3.29
N LEU A 264 -13.48 3.06 -4.18
CA LEU A 264 -13.42 4.53 -4.09
C LEU A 264 -14.06 5.07 -2.81
N GLU A 265 -15.21 4.53 -2.40
CA GLU A 265 -15.83 4.87 -1.11
C GLU A 265 -14.93 4.51 0.07
N CYS A 266 -14.24 3.36 0.00
CA CYS A 266 -13.23 2.99 1.02
C CYS A 266 -12.05 3.98 1.03
N PHE A 267 -11.52 4.35 -0.14
CA PHE A 267 -10.40 5.30 -0.24
C PHE A 267 -10.72 6.68 0.35
N LYS A 268 -11.97 7.15 0.25
CA LYS A 268 -12.41 8.45 0.81
C LYS A 268 -12.27 8.52 2.33
N LEU A 269 -12.24 7.39 3.02
CA LEU A 269 -12.12 7.32 4.49
C LEU A 269 -10.67 7.44 5.00
N ALA A 270 -9.76 7.99 4.20
CA ALA A 270 -8.42 8.45 4.60
C ALA A 270 -7.61 7.45 5.48
N GLY A 271 -7.65 6.16 5.12
CA GLY A 271 -6.91 5.10 5.82
C GLY A 271 -7.64 4.46 7.01
N GLN A 272 -8.82 4.95 7.38
CA GLN A 272 -9.71 4.27 8.33
C GLN A 272 -10.29 3.00 7.69
N CYS A 273 -10.68 3.07 6.42
CA CYS A 273 -11.08 1.90 5.65
C CYS A 273 -9.85 1.23 5.04
N LYS A 274 -9.65 -0.06 5.35
CA LYS A 274 -8.53 -0.86 4.85
C LYS A 274 -9.00 -1.99 3.94
N ALA A 275 -10.29 -2.32 3.96
CA ALA A 275 -10.84 -3.35 3.10
C ALA A 275 -12.32 -3.05 2.78
N PHE A 276 -12.84 -3.71 1.75
CA PHE A 276 -14.26 -3.66 1.43
C PHE A 276 -14.74 -5.01 0.91
N THR A 277 -16.05 -5.21 0.94
CA THR A 277 -16.72 -6.28 0.18
C THR A 277 -17.87 -5.68 -0.63
N TYR A 278 -17.88 -5.98 -1.92
CA TYR A 278 -18.93 -5.64 -2.86
C TYR A 278 -19.75 -6.88 -3.20
N ASN A 279 -21.07 -6.80 -3.06
CA ASN A 279 -22.00 -7.83 -3.44
C ASN A 279 -22.44 -7.63 -4.90
N THR A 280 -22.10 -8.59 -5.76
CA THR A 280 -22.37 -8.59 -7.20
C THR A 280 -23.75 -9.15 -7.56
N ASP A 281 -24.56 -9.56 -6.58
CA ASP A 281 -25.88 -10.12 -6.83
C ASP A 281 -26.87 -9.05 -7.30
N GLU A 282 -27.12 -9.03 -8.61
CA GLU A 282 -28.03 -8.10 -9.28
C GLU A 282 -29.48 -8.23 -8.81
N ARG A 283 -29.85 -9.35 -8.18
CA ARG A 283 -31.20 -9.56 -7.59
C ARG A 283 -31.43 -8.63 -6.39
N ILE A 284 -30.36 -8.15 -5.75
CA ILE A 284 -30.43 -7.23 -4.62
C ILE A 284 -30.61 -5.81 -5.14
N VAL A 285 -31.87 -5.40 -5.32
CA VAL A 285 -32.25 -4.08 -5.84
C VAL A 285 -32.40 -2.99 -4.76
N ARG A 286 -32.42 -3.37 -3.47
CA ARG A 286 -32.55 -2.45 -2.33
C ARG A 286 -31.50 -2.77 -1.27
N GLY A 287 -31.14 -1.78 -0.47
CA GLY A 287 -30.12 -1.91 0.57
C GLY A 287 -28.68 -1.80 0.04
N PRO A 288 -27.69 -1.78 0.93
CA PRO A 288 -26.29 -1.63 0.55
C PRO A 288 -25.78 -2.88 -0.17
N ASN A 289 -24.91 -2.65 -1.15
CA ASN A 289 -24.13 -3.69 -1.81
C ASN A 289 -22.61 -3.47 -1.66
N CYS A 290 -22.20 -2.40 -0.98
CA CYS A 290 -20.81 -2.12 -0.65
C CYS A 290 -20.68 -1.99 0.87
N PHE A 291 -19.74 -2.75 1.43
CA PHE A 291 -19.49 -2.83 2.86
C PHE A 291 -18.03 -2.42 3.11
N LEU A 292 -17.83 -1.32 3.82
CA LEU A 292 -16.54 -0.68 4.07
C LEU A 292 -16.00 -1.13 5.43
N LYS A 293 -14.72 -1.50 5.50
CA LYS A 293 -14.17 -2.23 6.65
C LYS A 293 -12.90 -1.59 7.20
N GLU A 294 -12.79 -1.53 8.52
CA GLU A 294 -11.60 -0.98 9.21
C GLU A 294 -10.34 -1.86 9.05
N GLN A 295 -10.55 -3.15 8.80
CA GLN A 295 -9.51 -4.14 8.57
C GLN A 295 -10.07 -5.30 7.76
N ARG A 296 -9.19 -6.21 7.35
CA ARG A 296 -9.63 -7.46 6.73
C ARG A 296 -10.42 -8.27 7.76
N GLY A 297 -11.72 -8.45 7.51
CA GLY A 297 -12.61 -9.28 8.32
C GLY A 297 -12.29 -10.78 8.22
N ALA A 298 -13.16 -11.61 8.79
CA ALA A 298 -13.06 -13.05 8.64
C ALA A 298 -13.27 -13.46 7.18
N ARG A 299 -12.46 -14.38 6.66
CA ARG A 299 -12.53 -14.80 5.26
C ARG A 299 -13.61 -15.87 5.08
N ASP A 300 -14.55 -15.62 4.20
CA ASP A 300 -15.63 -16.54 3.87
C ASP A 300 -15.83 -16.62 2.35
N GLY A 301 -15.93 -17.82 1.81
CA GLY A 301 -16.10 -17.99 0.36
C GLY A 301 -17.55 -17.74 -0.04
N ASN A 302 -17.75 -16.85 -1.01
CA ASN A 302 -19.05 -16.44 -1.50
C ASN A 302 -18.94 -15.96 -2.96
N VAL A 303 -19.51 -16.71 -3.89
CA VAL A 303 -19.44 -16.48 -5.34
C VAL A 303 -19.95 -15.10 -5.77
N VAL A 304 -20.86 -14.49 -5.01
CA VAL A 304 -21.38 -13.14 -5.31
C VAL A 304 -20.61 -12.03 -4.59
N ALA A 305 -19.47 -12.33 -3.98
CA ALA A 305 -18.64 -11.35 -3.29
C ALA A 305 -17.37 -11.02 -4.09
N ILE A 306 -17.10 -9.73 -4.24
CA ILE A 306 -15.79 -9.20 -4.63
C ILE A 306 -15.26 -8.41 -3.45
N SER A 307 -14.17 -8.87 -2.84
CA SER A 307 -13.53 -8.15 -1.74
C SER A 307 -12.24 -7.49 -2.18
N GLY A 308 -11.93 -6.34 -1.60
CA GLY A 308 -10.69 -5.63 -1.86
C GLY A 308 -9.98 -5.18 -0.59
N GLU A 309 -8.67 -5.09 -0.65
CA GLU A 309 -7.82 -4.58 0.42
C GLU A 309 -6.96 -3.41 -0.09
N LEU A 310 -7.00 -2.31 0.66
CA LEU A 310 -6.23 -1.11 0.40
C LEU A 310 -4.83 -1.27 1.00
N LEU A 311 -3.86 -1.45 0.13
CA LEU A 311 -2.46 -1.68 0.48
C LEU A 311 -1.66 -0.38 0.37
N ARG A 312 -0.77 -0.17 1.33
CA ARG A 312 0.26 0.86 1.28
C ARG A 312 1.37 0.49 0.31
N ALA A 313 2.18 1.48 -0.07
CA ALA A 313 3.34 1.26 -0.92
C ALA A 313 4.24 0.13 -0.38
N ASN A 314 4.46 0.11 0.94
CA ASN A 314 5.35 -0.81 1.64
C ASN A 314 4.65 -2.02 2.28
N ASP A 315 3.39 -2.31 1.95
CA ASP A 315 2.77 -3.55 2.41
C ASP A 315 3.32 -4.74 1.62
N GLN A 316 3.38 -5.92 2.24
CA GLN A 316 3.78 -7.14 1.54
C GLN A 316 2.80 -7.43 0.39
N GLU A 317 3.28 -8.03 -0.71
CA GLU A 317 2.35 -8.51 -1.73
C GLU A 317 1.47 -9.61 -1.14
N PRO A 318 0.15 -9.54 -1.37
CA PRO A 318 -0.78 -10.52 -0.88
C PRO A 318 -0.50 -11.84 -1.60
N ARG A 319 -0.42 -12.92 -0.82
CA ARG A 319 -0.14 -14.26 -1.33
C ARG A 319 -1.42 -15.00 -1.66
N VAL A 320 -1.31 -15.95 -2.58
CA VAL A 320 -2.35 -16.97 -2.80
C VAL A 320 -2.53 -17.76 -1.52
N PHE A 321 -3.78 -18.03 -1.16
CA PHE A 321 -4.12 -18.87 -0.04
C PHE A 321 -5.31 -19.76 -0.37
N SER A 322 -5.39 -20.90 0.31
CA SER A 322 -6.54 -21.80 0.21
C SER A 322 -7.28 -21.84 1.54
N ILE A 323 -8.61 -21.79 1.47
CA ILE A 323 -9.49 -21.98 2.63
C ILE A 323 -10.58 -22.98 2.28
N GLY A 324 -11.17 -23.56 3.32
CA GLY A 324 -12.36 -24.36 3.14
C GLY A 324 -13.61 -23.49 3.06
N VAL A 325 -14.37 -23.68 1.99
CA VAL A 325 -15.52 -22.87 1.60
C VAL A 325 -16.76 -23.72 1.59
N ILE A 326 -17.81 -23.19 2.20
CA ILE A 326 -19.19 -23.64 2.03
C ILE A 326 -19.96 -22.43 1.53
N ASP A 327 -20.05 -22.29 0.21
CA ASP A 327 -20.65 -21.10 -0.41
C ASP A 327 -22.14 -21.00 -0.06
N PRO A 328 -22.64 -19.88 0.48
CA PRO A 328 -24.05 -19.76 0.86
C PRO A 328 -25.04 -19.83 -0.32
N ASN A 329 -24.59 -19.58 -1.56
CA ASN A 329 -25.41 -19.60 -2.77
C ASN A 329 -25.33 -20.94 -3.53
N LYS A 330 -24.27 -21.73 -3.34
CA LYS A 330 -24.02 -22.96 -4.11
C LYS A 330 -23.78 -24.21 -3.26
N GLY A 331 -23.29 -24.05 -2.04
CA GLY A 331 -22.84 -25.13 -1.17
C GLY A 331 -23.77 -25.44 -0.01
N VAL A 332 -24.97 -24.85 0.02
CA VAL A 332 -25.99 -25.04 1.06
C VAL A 332 -27.25 -25.64 0.45
N TYR A 333 -27.77 -26.68 1.10
CA TYR A 333 -28.91 -27.48 0.67
C TYR A 333 -30.00 -27.44 1.75
N GLU A 334 -31.20 -27.03 1.36
CA GLU A 334 -32.39 -27.02 2.21
C GLU A 334 -33.08 -28.39 2.20
N GLN A 335 -33.68 -28.76 3.33
CA GLN A 335 -34.42 -30.02 3.56
C GLN A 335 -33.57 -31.28 3.38
N VAL A 336 -32.26 -31.17 3.60
CA VAL A 336 -31.31 -32.28 3.48
C VAL A 336 -30.60 -32.51 4.81
N ASP A 337 -30.63 -33.75 5.28
CA ASP A 337 -29.79 -34.25 6.37
C ASP A 337 -28.64 -35.09 5.80
N LEU A 338 -27.44 -34.93 6.37
CA LEU A 338 -26.25 -35.69 6.04
C LEU A 338 -25.94 -36.61 7.23
N PRO A 339 -26.52 -37.81 7.34
CA PRO A 339 -26.40 -38.61 8.56
C PRO A 339 -24.96 -39.07 8.85
N GLY A 340 -24.64 -39.17 10.14
CA GLY A 340 -23.37 -39.72 10.64
C GLY A 340 -22.19 -38.75 10.57
N GLY A 341 -21.02 -39.24 11.00
CA GLY A 341 -19.76 -38.51 10.88
C GLY A 341 -19.62 -37.29 11.80
N ASP A 342 -20.47 -37.12 12.80
CA ASP A 342 -20.44 -35.98 13.70
C ASP A 342 -19.13 -35.91 14.49
N LEU A 343 -18.47 -34.76 14.49
CA LEU A 343 -17.21 -34.52 15.20
C LEU A 343 -17.38 -34.51 16.73
N SER A 344 -18.61 -34.43 17.21
CA SER A 344 -18.98 -34.37 18.62
C SER A 344 -20.30 -35.10 18.84
N SER A 345 -20.47 -35.72 20.01
CA SER A 345 -21.73 -36.32 20.45
C SER A 345 -22.79 -35.31 20.89
N ARG A 346 -22.42 -34.02 20.94
CA ARG A 346 -23.33 -32.91 21.28
C ARG A 346 -23.34 -31.85 20.18
N PRO A 347 -24.47 -31.16 19.95
CA PRO A 347 -24.53 -30.03 19.04
C PRO A 347 -23.52 -28.95 19.40
N HIS A 348 -23.02 -28.24 18.40
CA HIS A 348 -22.09 -27.14 18.60
C HIS A 348 -22.77 -25.98 19.32
N ALA A 349 -22.34 -25.73 20.57
CA ALA A 349 -23.00 -24.84 21.52
C ALA A 349 -23.16 -23.37 21.10
N HIS A 350 -22.38 -22.88 20.12
CA HIS A 350 -22.33 -21.45 19.76
C HIS A 350 -22.98 -21.12 18.41
N SER A 351 -23.63 -22.10 17.77
CA SER A 351 -24.20 -21.95 16.42
C SER A 351 -25.72 -22.04 16.45
N LYS A 352 -26.37 -20.92 16.76
CA LYS A 352 -27.83 -20.82 16.88
C LYS A 352 -28.54 -20.68 15.54
N THR A 353 -27.81 -20.46 14.45
CA THR A 353 -28.35 -20.32 13.09
C THR A 353 -27.59 -21.21 12.12
N ALA A 354 -28.21 -21.55 10.99
CA ALA A 354 -27.55 -22.28 9.92
C ALA A 354 -26.29 -21.57 9.41
N GLN A 355 -26.33 -20.23 9.33
CA GLN A 355 -25.17 -19.42 8.94
C GLN A 355 -24.01 -19.55 9.94
N GLN A 356 -24.29 -19.48 11.25
CA GLN A 356 -23.26 -19.70 12.26
C GLN A 356 -22.71 -21.13 12.20
N CYS A 357 -23.58 -22.12 11.96
CA CYS A 357 -23.15 -23.51 11.82
C CYS A 357 -22.23 -23.71 10.61
N ARG A 358 -22.60 -23.13 9.47
CA ARG A 358 -21.79 -23.10 8.24
C ARG A 358 -20.42 -22.48 8.49
N LEU A 359 -20.37 -21.29 9.08
CA LEU A 359 -19.12 -20.58 9.38
C LEU A 359 -18.25 -21.38 10.36
N ALA A 360 -18.84 -22.02 11.36
CA ALA A 360 -18.13 -22.90 12.28
C ALA A 360 -17.50 -24.10 11.55
N CYS A 361 -18.20 -24.71 10.59
CA CYS A 361 -17.63 -25.77 9.77
C CYS A 361 -16.53 -25.26 8.83
N ALA A 362 -16.73 -24.12 8.18
CA ALA A 362 -15.74 -23.51 7.30
C ALA A 362 -14.42 -23.25 8.05
N ALA A 363 -14.50 -22.75 9.28
CA ALA A 363 -13.35 -22.48 10.14
C ALA A 363 -12.69 -23.75 10.74
N ASN A 364 -13.43 -24.85 10.92
CA ASN A 364 -12.91 -26.08 11.52
C ASN A 364 -12.20 -26.97 10.48
N ILE A 365 -10.91 -27.25 10.68
CA ILE A 365 -10.08 -28.02 9.73
C ILE A 365 -10.59 -29.47 9.53
N GLN A 366 -11.15 -30.09 10.56
CA GLN A 366 -11.66 -31.47 10.51
C GLN A 366 -13.08 -31.55 9.93
N CYS A 367 -13.80 -30.42 9.85
CA CYS A 367 -15.15 -30.39 9.33
C CYS A 367 -15.14 -30.40 7.81
N ILE A 368 -15.83 -31.34 7.20
CA ILE A 368 -16.05 -31.43 5.75
C ILE A 368 -17.50 -31.14 5.36
N ALA A 369 -18.42 -31.15 6.31
CA ALA A 369 -19.83 -30.87 6.10
C ALA A 369 -20.51 -30.41 7.39
N PHE A 370 -21.65 -29.74 7.28
CA PHE A 370 -22.50 -29.46 8.43
C PHE A 370 -23.95 -29.85 8.15
N THR A 371 -24.70 -30.09 9.22
CA THR A 371 -26.17 -30.12 9.20
C THR A 371 -26.68 -29.30 10.37
N TYR A 372 -27.58 -28.35 10.09
CA TYR A 372 -28.28 -27.54 11.07
C TYR A 372 -29.77 -27.91 11.06
N VAL A 373 -30.32 -28.25 12.23
CA VAL A 373 -31.72 -28.66 12.38
C VAL A 373 -32.51 -27.50 12.98
N LYS A 374 -33.34 -26.83 12.16
CA LYS A 374 -34.08 -25.61 12.53
C LYS A 374 -34.93 -25.77 13.79
N SER A 375 -35.67 -26.87 13.92
CA SER A 375 -36.63 -27.11 15.01
C SER A 375 -35.99 -27.18 16.39
N ARG A 376 -34.73 -27.61 16.48
CA ARG A 376 -33.98 -27.76 17.75
C ARG A 376 -32.85 -26.74 17.90
N ALA A 377 -32.57 -25.96 16.85
CA ALA A 377 -31.38 -25.14 16.72
C ALA A 377 -30.06 -25.92 16.91
N ASP A 378 -30.04 -27.20 16.53
CA ASP A 378 -28.86 -28.05 16.65
C ASP A 378 -27.93 -27.84 15.46
N CYS A 379 -26.66 -27.53 15.74
CA CYS A 379 -25.60 -27.50 14.75
C CYS A 379 -24.69 -28.72 14.87
N TRP A 380 -24.59 -29.51 13.81
CA TRP A 380 -23.76 -30.70 13.76
C TRP A 380 -22.64 -30.54 12.73
N LEU A 381 -21.40 -30.41 13.22
CA LEU A 381 -20.20 -30.40 12.40
C LEU A 381 -19.76 -31.83 12.11
N LYS A 382 -19.40 -32.14 10.86
CA LYS A 382 -19.16 -33.51 10.41
C LYS A 382 -17.80 -33.67 9.75
N GLY A 383 -17.09 -34.75 10.10
CA GLY A 383 -15.83 -35.17 9.50
C GLY A 383 -15.96 -36.20 8.38
N SER A 384 -17.14 -36.79 8.22
CA SER A 384 -17.51 -37.64 7.08
C SER A 384 -18.98 -37.42 6.71
N VAL A 385 -19.38 -37.83 5.51
CA VAL A 385 -20.75 -37.64 5.00
C VAL A 385 -21.34 -39.01 4.66
N GLY A 386 -22.44 -39.37 5.32
CA GLY A 386 -23.25 -40.53 4.93
C GLY A 386 -24.17 -40.23 3.74
N THR A 387 -25.04 -41.18 3.39
CA THR A 387 -25.98 -41.01 2.28
C THR A 387 -26.97 -39.88 2.58
N PRO A 388 -27.03 -38.81 1.77
CA PRO A 388 -27.96 -37.71 1.98
C PRO A 388 -29.41 -38.21 2.01
N ARG A 389 -30.21 -37.67 2.92
CA ARG A 389 -31.64 -37.99 3.03
C ARG A 389 -32.47 -36.74 3.23
N PHE A 390 -33.72 -36.81 2.80
CA PHE A 390 -34.69 -35.77 3.07
C PHE A 390 -34.97 -35.66 4.58
N MET A 391 -34.94 -34.43 5.10
CA MET A 391 -35.38 -34.13 6.46
C MET A 391 -35.94 -32.71 6.49
N ASP A 392 -37.22 -32.58 6.87
CA ASP A 392 -37.84 -31.27 7.00
C ASP A 392 -37.13 -30.41 8.05
N GLY A 393 -36.90 -29.14 7.70
CA GLY A 393 -36.18 -28.18 8.54
C GLY A 393 -34.67 -28.41 8.68
N ALA A 394 -34.05 -29.38 8.00
CA ALA A 394 -32.60 -29.55 7.97
C ALA A 394 -31.96 -28.66 6.89
N ILE A 395 -30.89 -27.94 7.24
CA ILE A 395 -30.01 -27.26 6.29
C ILE A 395 -28.65 -27.92 6.38
N SER A 396 -28.14 -28.41 5.25
CA SER A 396 -26.80 -28.99 5.19
C SER A 396 -25.90 -28.26 4.22
N GLY A 397 -24.59 -28.44 4.35
CA GLY A 397 -23.64 -27.93 3.38
C GLY A 397 -22.36 -28.75 3.33
N LEU A 398 -21.74 -28.75 2.16
CA LEU A 398 -20.49 -29.48 1.89
C LEU A 398 -19.34 -28.50 1.73
N LYS A 399 -18.22 -28.80 2.39
CA LYS A 399 -17.00 -28.00 2.35
C LYS A 399 -16.12 -28.42 1.18
N THR A 400 -15.69 -27.44 0.42
CA THR A 400 -14.71 -27.58 -0.66
C THR A 400 -13.49 -26.72 -0.34
N TYR A 401 -12.31 -27.12 -0.80
CA TYR A 401 -11.14 -26.25 -0.70
C TYR A 401 -11.02 -25.41 -1.96
N GLN A 402 -10.94 -24.10 -1.78
CA GLN A 402 -10.81 -23.14 -2.88
C GLN A 402 -9.58 -22.27 -2.64
N SER A 403 -8.84 -22.00 -3.71
CA SER A 403 -7.69 -21.10 -3.71
C SER A 403 -8.12 -19.72 -4.19
N PHE A 404 -7.69 -18.69 -3.48
CA PHE A 404 -7.97 -17.29 -3.79
C PHE A 404 -6.68 -16.59 -4.18
N GLU A 405 -6.64 -16.13 -5.42
CA GLU A 405 -5.52 -15.39 -5.99
C GLU A 405 -5.87 -13.88 -6.07
N PRO A 406 -5.09 -13.01 -5.42
CA PRO A 406 -5.32 -11.57 -5.50
C PRO A 406 -4.90 -11.00 -6.85
N THR A 407 -5.76 -10.19 -7.46
CA THR A 407 -5.34 -9.28 -8.53
C THR A 407 -4.89 -7.96 -7.91
N VAL A 408 -3.60 -7.63 -8.01
CA VAL A 408 -3.04 -6.38 -7.46
C VAL A 408 -2.95 -5.32 -8.55
N ARG A 409 -3.58 -4.17 -8.31
CA ARG A 409 -3.51 -2.97 -9.16
C ARG A 409 -2.78 -1.87 -8.39
N ARG A 410 -1.82 -1.21 -9.05
CA ARG A 410 -1.22 0.04 -8.56
C ARG A 410 -2.02 1.20 -9.13
N GLN A 411 -2.41 2.18 -8.31
CA GLN A 411 -2.88 3.45 -8.86
C GLN A 411 -1.71 4.08 -9.63
N ARG A 412 -1.92 4.34 -10.92
CA ARG A 412 -0.98 5.06 -11.78
C ARG A 412 -1.27 6.55 -11.73
#